data_AF-A0A964P2W5-F1
#
_entry.id   AF-A0A964P2W5-F1
#
_cell.length_a   1.000
_cell.length_b   1.000
_cell.length_c   1.000
_cell.angle_alpha   90.00
_cell.angle_beta   90.00
_cell.angle_gamma   90.00
#
_symmetry.space_group_name_H-M   'P 1'
#
loop_
_entity.id
_entity.type
_entity.pdbx_description
1 polymer ?
#
loop_
_entity_poly.entity_id
_entity_poly.type
_entity_poly.pdbx_seq_one_letter_code
_entity_poly.pdbx_strand_id
1 'polypeptide(L)'
;MVAGLVVVGAAIFWYRRRQTARPIRKEITELTLASLAAGDVVNLNGHLLIVEAAVDCREALLNRETRWRWLFLGDGSLLESSPSENILYAGIQLVRQGSEDFQELVADGGVLKRFEEQVRSLGAGAELDYQSPSGGAYRMRSTGTFAVDAMGTLPAREVWRDISASQPDNVYFKLAGAEDSSLLGVWTTHIALCAGRPLSGGEILGLYPGQDGLDAAGHHRLGGLIEQDGQGMRR
;
A
#
# COMPACT_ATOMS: atom_id res chain seq x y z
N MET A 1 36.77 36.05 -61.21
CA MET A 1 35.81 36.77 -60.34
C MET A 1 35.05 35.73 -59.51
N VAL A 2 35.22 35.80 -58.18
CA VAL A 2 34.27 35.50 -57.05
C VAL A 2 33.58 34.11 -57.07
N ALA A 3 33.99 33.13 -56.24
CA ALA A 3 33.60 32.82 -54.82
C ALA A 3 32.14 32.31 -54.66
N GLY A 4 31.75 31.34 -53.82
CA GLY A 4 32.36 30.57 -52.72
C GLY A 4 31.46 29.37 -52.32
N LEU A 5 31.98 28.37 -51.57
CA LEU A 5 31.60 27.92 -50.19
C LEU A 5 30.09 27.89 -49.85
N VAL A 6 29.48 26.82 -49.32
CA VAL A 6 29.44 26.35 -47.89
C VAL A 6 28.76 24.95 -47.91
N VAL A 7 29.38 23.83 -47.50
CA VAL A 7 29.61 23.30 -46.12
C VAL A 7 28.37 22.66 -45.46
N VAL A 8 28.46 21.34 -45.27
CA VAL A 8 28.06 20.55 -44.07
C VAL A 8 26.63 20.73 -43.54
N GLY A 9 25.75 19.79 -43.87
CA GLY A 9 24.41 19.69 -43.29
C GLY A 9 23.94 18.28 -42.93
N ALA A 10 24.80 17.26 -42.96
CA ALA A 10 24.41 15.86 -42.75
C ALA A 10 24.64 15.32 -41.32
N ALA A 11 25.10 16.14 -40.37
CA ALA A 11 25.57 15.64 -39.06
C ALA A 11 24.74 16.10 -37.83
N ILE A 12 23.67 16.88 -37.99
CA ILE A 12 22.93 17.45 -36.84
C ILE A 12 21.64 16.69 -36.50
N PHE A 13 21.12 15.84 -37.40
CA PHE A 13 19.83 15.18 -37.18
C PHE A 13 19.89 13.87 -36.37
N TRP A 14 21.07 13.27 -36.20
CA TRP A 14 21.23 12.01 -35.46
C TRP A 14 21.66 12.16 -33.99
N TYR A 15 21.88 13.39 -33.51
CA TYR A 15 22.40 13.64 -32.16
C TYR A 15 21.34 14.01 -31.09
N ARG A 16 20.05 13.90 -31.41
CA ARG A 16 18.95 14.30 -30.48
C ARG A 16 17.99 13.18 -30.10
N ARG A 17 18.43 11.92 -30.16
CA ARG A 17 17.63 10.75 -29.77
C ARG A 17 18.37 9.75 -28.88
N ARG A 18 19.23 10.27 -28.00
CA ARG A 18 19.55 9.63 -26.73
C ARG A 18 19.08 10.57 -25.64
N GLN A 19 17.77 10.54 -25.37
CA GLN A 19 17.32 10.83 -24.02
C GLN A 19 17.92 9.72 -23.17
N THR A 20 19.14 9.95 -22.68
CA THR A 20 19.65 9.28 -21.50
C THR A 20 18.58 9.51 -20.47
N ALA A 21 17.79 8.47 -20.16
CA ALA A 21 17.03 8.42 -18.94
C ALA A 21 18.00 8.85 -17.86
N ARG A 22 17.80 10.05 -17.29
CA ARG A 22 18.57 10.46 -16.12
C ARG A 22 18.35 9.32 -15.13
N PRO A 23 19.40 8.66 -14.61
CA PRO A 23 19.19 7.82 -13.45
C PRO A 23 18.52 8.73 -12.44
N ILE A 24 17.30 8.36 -12.02
CA ILE A 24 16.65 9.02 -10.91
C ILE A 24 17.63 8.77 -9.77
N ARG A 25 18.46 9.78 -9.48
CA ARG A 25 19.19 9.85 -8.23
C ARG A 25 18.07 9.93 -7.22
N LYS A 26 17.64 8.78 -6.68
CA LYS A 26 16.89 8.78 -5.43
C LYS A 26 17.79 9.58 -4.50
N GLU A 27 17.35 10.79 -4.18
CA GLU A 27 17.88 11.47 -3.00
C GLU A 27 17.84 10.44 -1.87
N ILE A 28 18.78 10.49 -0.94
CA ILE A 28 18.72 9.66 0.25
C ILE A 28 17.49 10.16 1.02
N THR A 29 16.31 9.73 0.60
CA THR A 29 15.05 10.00 1.25
C THR A 29 15.12 9.14 2.49
N GLU A 30 14.98 9.77 3.66
CA GLU A 30 14.76 9.01 4.89
C GLU A 30 13.61 8.04 4.61
N LEU A 31 13.89 6.74 4.73
CA LEU A 31 12.87 5.73 4.51
C LEU A 31 11.86 5.89 5.65
N THR A 32 10.60 6.09 5.29
CA THR A 32 9.47 6.18 6.20
C THR A 32 8.42 5.21 5.72
N LEU A 33 7.47 4.84 6.57
CA LEU A 33 6.35 4.00 6.14
C LEU A 33 5.59 4.61 4.94
N ALA A 34 5.50 5.94 4.90
CA ALA A 34 4.90 6.70 3.81
C ALA A 34 5.75 6.75 2.53
N SER A 35 7.00 6.27 2.54
CA SER A 35 7.86 6.19 1.36
C SER A 35 8.21 4.76 0.92
N LEU A 36 7.82 3.74 1.70
CA LEU A 36 8.03 2.33 1.35
C LEU A 36 7.32 1.94 0.04
N ALA A 37 8.05 1.25 -0.82
CA ALA A 37 7.56 0.68 -2.06
C ALA A 37 7.59 -0.86 -2.03
N ALA A 38 6.99 -1.49 -3.03
CA ALA A 38 7.12 -2.93 -3.22
C ALA A 38 8.61 -3.34 -3.32
N GLY A 39 8.98 -4.41 -2.61
CA GLY A 39 10.34 -4.91 -2.49
C GLY A 39 11.13 -4.37 -1.28
N ASP A 40 10.70 -3.26 -0.67
CA ASP A 40 11.31 -2.77 0.57
C ASP A 40 11.00 -3.70 1.75
N VAL A 41 11.74 -3.58 2.85
CA VAL A 41 11.63 -4.46 4.02
C VAL A 41 11.31 -3.66 5.27
N VAL A 42 10.33 -4.13 6.03
CA VAL A 42 9.98 -3.63 7.36
C VAL A 42 10.44 -4.62 8.42
N ASN A 43 11.14 -4.15 9.45
CA ASN A 43 11.46 -4.94 10.64
C ASN A 43 10.42 -4.66 11.73
N LEU A 44 9.46 -5.57 11.88
CA LEU A 44 8.45 -5.52 12.93
C LEU A 44 8.83 -6.48 14.06
N ASN A 45 9.20 -5.95 15.23
CA ASN A 45 9.57 -6.74 16.41
C ASN A 45 10.66 -7.81 16.15
N GLY A 46 11.60 -7.53 15.24
CA GLY A 46 12.67 -8.46 14.86
C GLY A 46 12.34 -9.33 13.65
N HIS A 47 11.10 -9.28 13.15
CA HIS A 47 10.67 -10.00 11.95
C HIS A 47 10.84 -9.12 10.72
N LEU A 48 11.69 -9.58 9.79
CA LEU A 48 11.90 -8.92 8.51
C LEU A 48 10.80 -9.34 7.53
N LEU A 49 9.94 -8.41 7.16
CA LEU A 49 8.82 -8.62 6.26
C LEU A 49 9.01 -7.78 5.00
N ILE A 50 8.89 -8.43 3.83
CA ILE A 50 8.95 -7.75 2.54
C ILE A 50 7.60 -7.05 2.30
N VAL A 51 7.63 -5.82 1.82
CA VAL A 51 6.46 -5.12 1.28
C VAL A 51 6.17 -5.68 -0.10
N GLU A 52 5.07 -6.40 -0.26
CA GLU A 52 4.64 -6.94 -1.55
C GLU A 52 3.97 -5.89 -2.43
N ALA A 53 3.21 -4.99 -1.80
CA ALA A 53 2.55 -3.87 -2.45
C ALA A 53 2.33 -2.71 -1.48
N ALA A 54 2.30 -1.49 -2.03
CA ALA A 54 1.96 -0.27 -1.32
C ALA A 54 0.79 0.41 -2.03
N VAL A 55 -0.22 0.85 -1.27
CA VAL A 55 -1.40 1.53 -1.82
C VAL A 55 -1.58 2.86 -1.11
N ASP A 56 -1.40 3.93 -1.86
CA ASP A 56 -1.71 5.27 -1.41
C ASP A 56 -3.21 5.51 -1.51
N CYS A 57 -3.82 5.74 -0.36
CA CYS A 57 -5.24 5.96 -0.23
C CYS A 57 -5.52 7.43 0.09
N ARG A 58 -6.58 7.98 -0.50
CA ARG A 58 -7.05 9.33 -0.20
C ARG A 58 -8.57 9.41 -0.17
N GLU A 59 -9.07 10.21 0.74
CA GLU A 59 -10.48 10.62 0.80
C GLU A 59 -10.54 12.15 0.82
N ALA A 60 -11.40 12.73 -0.02
CA ALA A 60 -11.73 14.15 0.02
C ALA A 60 -13.17 14.32 0.53
N LEU A 61 -13.33 14.93 1.70
CA LEU A 61 -14.63 15.20 2.32
C LEU A 61 -14.64 16.63 2.90
N LEU A 62 -15.67 17.41 2.55
CA LEU A 62 -15.90 18.76 3.08
C LEU A 62 -14.64 19.67 3.06
N ASN A 63 -13.95 19.73 1.91
CA ASN A 63 -12.70 20.49 1.69
C ASN A 63 -11.50 20.03 2.52
N ARG A 64 -11.58 18.88 3.19
CA ARG A 64 -10.45 18.22 3.85
C ARG A 64 -10.05 17.00 3.04
N GLU A 65 -8.75 16.86 2.79
CA GLU A 65 -8.17 15.64 2.24
C GLU A 65 -7.52 14.85 3.38
N THR A 66 -7.86 13.58 3.48
CA THR A 66 -7.23 12.61 4.38
C THR A 66 -6.43 11.63 3.55
N ARG A 67 -5.20 11.33 3.95
CA ARG A 67 -4.32 10.38 3.27
C ARG A 67 -3.78 9.35 4.24
N TRP A 68 -3.69 8.12 3.77
CA TRP A 68 -3.06 7.01 4.47
C TRP A 68 -2.46 6.06 3.43
N ARG A 69 -1.57 5.17 3.88
CA ARG A 69 -0.97 4.14 3.04
C ARG A 69 -1.24 2.76 3.62
N TRP A 70 -1.57 1.83 2.76
CA TRP A 70 -1.65 0.41 3.07
C TRP A 70 -0.43 -0.31 2.49
N LEU A 71 0.24 -1.09 3.34
CA LEU A 71 1.40 -1.90 2.99
C LEU A 71 1.03 -3.37 3.17
N PHE A 72 1.00 -4.11 2.08
CA PHE A 72 0.79 -5.55 2.11
C PHE A 72 2.13 -6.23 2.37
N LEU A 73 2.21 -7.01 3.44
CA LEU A 73 3.45 -7.65 3.89
C LEU A 73 3.49 -9.12 3.45
N GLY A 74 4.70 -9.67 3.30
CA GLY A 74 4.92 -11.02 2.79
C GLY A 74 4.39 -12.17 3.67
N ASP A 75 3.94 -11.88 4.89
CA ASP A 75 3.23 -12.83 5.75
C ASP A 75 1.70 -12.78 5.57
N GLY A 76 1.21 -11.91 4.68
CA GLY A 76 -0.21 -11.69 4.41
C GLY A 76 -0.88 -10.70 5.35
N SER A 77 -0.13 -10.07 6.27
CA SER A 77 -0.64 -8.97 7.09
C SER A 77 -0.71 -7.66 6.30
N LEU A 78 -1.50 -6.73 6.83
CA LEU A 78 -1.70 -5.40 6.27
C LEU A 78 -1.26 -4.37 7.30
N LEU A 79 -0.28 -3.53 6.95
CA LEU A 79 0.13 -2.40 7.77
C LEU A 79 -0.47 -1.12 7.19
N GLU A 80 -1.29 -0.44 7.97
CA GLU A 80 -1.74 0.90 7.66
C GLU A 80 -0.84 1.94 8.32
N SER A 81 -0.44 2.94 7.55
CA SER A 81 0.28 4.11 8.04
C SER A 81 -0.50 5.37 7.72
N SER A 82 -0.81 6.14 8.76
CA SER A 82 -1.47 7.43 8.67
C SER A 82 -0.67 8.47 9.47
N PRO A 83 -0.93 9.78 9.29
CA PRO A 83 -0.26 10.81 10.09
C PRO A 83 -0.47 10.68 11.61
N SER A 84 -1.57 10.06 12.04
CA SER A 84 -1.95 9.94 13.46
C SER A 84 -1.53 8.61 14.09
N GLU A 85 -1.47 7.54 13.32
CA GLU A 85 -1.30 6.19 13.84
C GLU A 85 -0.80 5.22 12.78
N ASN A 86 -0.17 4.13 13.24
CA ASN A 86 0.14 2.96 12.43
C ASN A 86 -0.59 1.76 13.02
N ILE A 87 -1.32 1.01 12.20
CA ILE A 87 -2.12 -0.14 12.63
C ILE A 87 -1.67 -1.37 11.87
N LEU A 88 -1.35 -2.45 12.60
CA LEU A 88 -1.06 -3.76 12.00
C LEU A 88 -2.31 -4.63 12.06
N TYR A 89 -2.84 -4.99 10.89
CA TYR A 89 -3.92 -5.94 10.73
C TYR A 89 -3.36 -7.32 10.37
N ALA A 90 -3.36 -8.23 11.34
CA ALA A 90 -2.81 -9.57 11.20
C ALA A 90 -3.83 -10.60 10.68
N GLY A 91 -5.13 -10.31 10.82
CA GLY A 91 -6.20 -11.21 10.39
C GLY A 91 -7.08 -10.57 9.33
N ILE A 92 -7.30 -11.25 8.21
CA ILE A 92 -8.23 -10.81 7.15
C ILE A 92 -9.30 -11.88 6.99
N GLN A 93 -10.54 -11.53 7.33
CA GLN A 93 -11.72 -12.33 7.07
C GLN A 93 -12.45 -11.80 5.83
N LEU A 94 -12.79 -12.71 4.91
CA LEU A 94 -13.56 -12.38 3.73
C LEU A 94 -15.04 -12.65 3.96
N VAL A 95 -15.86 -11.62 3.83
CA VAL A 95 -17.32 -11.67 3.88
C VAL A 95 -17.85 -11.55 2.44
N ARG A 96 -18.31 -12.67 1.90
CA ARG A 96 -18.70 -12.80 0.48
C ARG A 96 -20.07 -12.19 0.23
N GLN A 97 -20.22 -11.54 -0.91
CA GLN A 97 -21.51 -11.05 -1.39
C GLN A 97 -22.54 -12.17 -1.40
N GLY A 98 -23.74 -11.89 -0.88
CA GLY A 98 -24.82 -12.86 -0.78
C GLY A 98 -24.82 -13.70 0.50
N SER A 99 -23.76 -13.64 1.32
CA SER A 99 -23.79 -14.22 2.67
C SER A 99 -24.64 -13.39 3.64
N GLU A 100 -25.07 -14.02 4.74
CA GLU A 100 -25.82 -13.36 5.81
C GLU A 100 -25.02 -12.20 6.43
N ASP A 101 -23.76 -12.44 6.79
CA ASP A 101 -22.84 -11.41 7.31
C ASP A 101 -22.71 -10.20 6.36
N PHE A 102 -22.70 -10.46 5.05
CA PHE A 102 -22.66 -9.40 4.05
C PHE A 102 -23.95 -8.57 4.08
N GLN A 103 -25.11 -9.23 4.13
CA GLN A 103 -26.41 -8.54 4.21
C GLN A 103 -26.54 -7.73 5.50
N GLU A 104 -26.09 -8.26 6.64
CA GLU A 104 -26.11 -7.53 7.91
C GLU A 104 -25.37 -6.19 7.81
N LEU A 105 -24.25 -6.17 7.09
CA LEU A 105 -23.45 -4.96 6.89
C LEU A 105 -24.11 -3.97 5.91
N VAL A 106 -24.57 -4.44 4.74
CA VAL A 106 -24.86 -3.55 3.59
C VAL A 106 -26.31 -3.50 3.12
N ALA A 107 -27.17 -4.40 3.59
CA ALA A 107 -28.58 -4.44 3.15
C ALA A 107 -29.32 -3.15 3.51
N ASP A 108 -30.56 -3.01 3.04
CA ASP A 108 -31.42 -1.94 3.51
C ASP A 108 -31.71 -2.09 5.02
N GLY A 109 -31.39 -1.06 5.80
CA GLY A 109 -31.34 -1.15 7.26
C GLY A 109 -30.10 -1.85 7.84
N GLY A 110 -29.11 -2.21 7.01
CA GLY A 110 -27.83 -2.77 7.43
C GLY A 110 -27.01 -1.81 8.29
N VAL A 111 -25.95 -2.33 8.93
CA VAL A 111 -25.09 -1.58 9.87
C VAL A 111 -24.54 -0.31 9.24
N LEU A 112 -24.02 -0.37 8.00
CA LEU A 112 -23.41 0.80 7.35
C LEU A 112 -24.44 1.90 7.07
N LYS A 113 -25.61 1.56 6.55
CA LYS A 113 -26.68 2.54 6.28
C LYS A 113 -27.18 3.19 7.58
N ARG A 114 -27.40 2.38 8.63
CA ARG A 114 -27.81 2.90 9.94
C ARG A 114 -26.77 3.84 10.53
N PHE A 115 -25.48 3.53 10.38
CA PHE A 115 -24.41 4.42 10.81
C PHE A 115 -24.41 5.74 10.02
N GLU A 116 -24.55 5.70 8.69
CA GLU A 116 -24.65 6.91 7.86
C GLU A 116 -25.88 7.77 8.21
N GLU A 117 -27.00 7.16 8.57
CA GLU A 117 -28.17 7.86 9.10
C GLU A 117 -27.88 8.55 10.43
N GLN A 118 -27.19 7.86 11.35
CA GLN A 118 -26.77 8.45 12.62
C GLN A 118 -25.78 9.60 12.42
N VAL A 119 -24.80 9.47 11.53
CA VAL A 119 -23.86 10.57 11.20
C VAL A 119 -24.64 11.78 10.67
N ARG A 120 -25.64 11.58 9.80
CA ARG A 120 -26.50 12.67 9.31
C ARG A 120 -27.34 13.31 10.41
N SER A 121 -27.78 12.54 11.40
CA SER A 121 -28.62 13.03 12.50
C SER A 121 -27.84 13.67 13.65
N LEU A 122 -26.66 13.15 13.98
CA LEU A 122 -25.89 13.50 15.18
C LEU A 122 -24.59 14.26 14.86
N GLY A 123 -24.13 14.21 13.61
CA GLY A 123 -22.87 14.82 13.17
C GLY A 123 -21.63 13.99 13.53
N ALA A 124 -20.49 14.67 13.60
CA ALA A 124 -19.21 14.06 13.94
C ALA A 124 -19.23 13.56 15.39
N GLY A 125 -19.17 12.24 15.58
CA GLY A 125 -19.29 11.59 16.89
C GLY A 125 -20.39 10.54 16.98
N ALA A 126 -21.15 10.32 15.90
CA ALA A 126 -22.02 9.15 15.80
C ALA A 126 -21.22 7.85 16.02
N GLU A 127 -21.84 6.92 16.73
CA GLU A 127 -21.24 5.66 17.18
C GLU A 127 -22.31 4.58 17.07
N LEU A 128 -21.98 3.47 16.41
CA LEU A 128 -22.89 2.33 16.27
C LEU A 128 -22.16 1.05 16.67
N ASP A 129 -22.74 0.32 17.62
CA ASP A 129 -22.20 -0.98 18.04
C ASP A 129 -22.45 -2.03 16.93
N TYR A 130 -21.46 -2.90 16.73
CA TYR A 130 -21.44 -3.96 15.74
C TYR A 130 -20.79 -5.21 16.34
N GLN A 131 -21.43 -6.36 16.14
CA GLN A 131 -20.88 -7.65 16.52
C GLN A 131 -20.28 -8.29 15.27
N SER A 132 -18.96 -8.51 15.26
CA SER A 132 -18.32 -9.16 14.12
C SER A 132 -18.73 -10.64 14.02
N PRO A 133 -18.75 -11.21 12.81
CA PRO A 133 -18.98 -12.65 12.62
C PRO A 133 -17.95 -13.52 13.34
N SER A 134 -16.75 -12.99 13.59
CA SER A 134 -15.69 -13.64 14.36
C SER A 134 -15.88 -13.55 15.89
N GLY A 135 -16.94 -12.92 16.38
CA GLY A 135 -17.31 -12.86 17.80
C GLY A 135 -16.79 -11.64 18.57
N GLY A 136 -16.19 -10.65 17.91
CA GLY A 136 -15.73 -9.41 18.55
C GLY A 136 -16.81 -8.33 18.60
N ALA A 137 -16.93 -7.65 19.74
CA ALA A 137 -17.77 -6.46 19.85
C ALA A 137 -16.96 -5.21 19.46
N TYR A 138 -17.46 -4.48 18.48
CA TYR A 138 -16.83 -3.29 17.93
C TYR A 138 -17.80 -2.13 17.90
N ARG A 139 -17.25 -0.93 17.79
CA ARG A 139 -18.00 0.29 17.61
C ARG A 139 -17.52 1.02 16.38
N MET A 140 -18.43 1.24 15.44
CA MET A 140 -18.16 1.97 14.21
C MET A 140 -17.81 3.42 14.52
N ARG A 141 -16.70 3.88 13.94
CA ARG A 141 -16.11 5.22 14.17
C ARG A 141 -16.14 6.06 12.91
N SER A 142 -15.96 5.43 11.75
CA SER A 142 -15.96 6.13 10.48
C SER A 142 -16.37 5.19 9.35
N THR A 143 -16.93 5.80 8.30
CA THR A 143 -17.20 5.20 7.00
C THR A 143 -16.88 6.25 5.95
N GLY A 144 -16.49 5.83 4.76
CA GLY A 144 -16.07 6.73 3.71
C GLY A 144 -15.82 6.03 2.38
N THR A 145 -15.47 6.84 1.39
CA THR A 145 -15.05 6.34 0.06
C THR A 145 -13.65 6.82 -0.24
N PHE A 146 -12.85 6.00 -0.92
CA PHE A 146 -11.44 6.31 -1.10
C PHE A 146 -10.96 6.09 -2.54
N ALA A 147 -10.12 7.00 -3.02
CA ALA A 147 -9.34 6.80 -4.22
C ALA A 147 -8.02 6.11 -3.86
N VAL A 148 -7.50 5.32 -4.80
CA VAL A 148 -6.23 4.61 -4.63
C VAL A 148 -5.22 4.97 -5.72
N ASP A 149 -3.94 4.87 -5.37
CA ASP A 149 -2.83 4.72 -6.29
C ASP A 149 -1.98 3.54 -5.80
N ALA A 150 -1.89 2.48 -6.59
CA ALA A 150 -1.27 1.22 -6.18
C ALA A 150 0.11 1.04 -6.83
N MET A 151 1.10 0.72 -6.00
CA MET A 151 2.46 0.39 -6.39
C MET A 151 2.74 -1.09 -6.07
N GLY A 152 3.17 -1.84 -7.08
CA GLY A 152 3.37 -3.29 -6.98
C GLY A 152 2.12 -4.08 -7.40
N THR A 153 2.12 -5.38 -7.09
CA THR A 153 0.99 -6.27 -7.40
C THR A 153 0.16 -6.46 -6.15
N LEU A 154 -1.08 -5.97 -6.15
CA LEU A 154 -2.01 -6.23 -5.05
C LEU A 154 -2.19 -7.75 -4.85
N PRO A 155 -2.40 -8.21 -3.61
CA PRO A 155 -2.68 -9.62 -3.38
C PRO A 155 -3.85 -10.08 -4.25
N ALA A 156 -3.71 -11.22 -4.93
CA ALA A 156 -4.73 -11.75 -5.84
C ALA A 156 -6.06 -12.15 -5.16
N ARG A 157 -6.19 -11.91 -3.84
CA ARG A 157 -7.42 -12.10 -3.08
C ARG A 157 -8.48 -11.12 -3.57
N GLU A 158 -9.73 -11.58 -3.56
CA GLU A 158 -10.86 -10.98 -4.30
C GLU A 158 -11.02 -9.47 -4.01
N VAL A 159 -11.19 -9.07 -2.75
CA VAL A 159 -11.46 -7.66 -2.39
C VAL A 159 -10.38 -6.70 -2.87
N TRP A 160 -9.10 -7.07 -2.73
CA TRP A 160 -7.98 -6.22 -3.09
C TRP A 160 -7.79 -6.12 -4.60
N ARG A 161 -8.02 -7.22 -5.34
CA ARG A 161 -8.02 -7.22 -6.80
C ARG A 161 -9.13 -6.34 -7.37
N ASP A 162 -10.27 -6.30 -6.68
CA ASP A 162 -11.47 -5.62 -7.16
C ASP A 162 -11.53 -4.13 -6.73
N ILE A 163 -10.44 -3.58 -6.17
CA ILE A 163 -10.31 -2.14 -5.92
C ILE A 163 -10.35 -1.39 -7.25
N SER A 164 -11.27 -0.43 -7.36
CA SER A 164 -11.49 0.40 -8.53
C SER A 164 -10.62 1.65 -8.51
N ALA A 165 -10.28 2.18 -9.69
CA ALA A 165 -9.68 3.51 -9.80
C ALA A 165 -10.67 4.64 -9.46
N SER A 166 -11.98 4.34 -9.47
CA SER A 166 -13.06 5.29 -9.16
C SER A 166 -13.34 5.31 -7.66
N GLN A 167 -13.20 6.48 -7.02
CA GLN A 167 -13.38 6.64 -5.57
C GLN A 167 -14.72 6.10 -5.04
N PRO A 168 -15.88 6.41 -5.66
CA PRO A 168 -17.18 5.96 -5.13
C PRO A 168 -17.37 4.44 -5.08
N ASP A 169 -16.55 3.69 -5.82
CA ASP A 169 -16.65 2.23 -5.90
C ASP A 169 -15.89 1.54 -4.76
N ASN A 170 -15.07 2.27 -4.00
CA ASN A 170 -14.30 1.73 -2.89
C ASN A 170 -14.82 2.32 -1.58
N VAL A 171 -15.46 1.50 -0.77
CA VAL A 171 -15.94 1.89 0.56
C VAL A 171 -14.99 1.35 1.62
N TYR A 172 -14.69 2.17 2.62
CA TYR A 172 -14.01 1.70 3.83
C TYR A 172 -14.81 2.09 5.06
N PHE A 173 -14.65 1.32 6.13
CA PHE A 173 -15.21 1.65 7.43
C PHE A 173 -14.28 1.17 8.53
N LYS A 174 -14.17 1.93 9.62
CA LYS A 174 -13.31 1.61 10.75
C LYS A 174 -14.14 1.45 12.01
N LEU A 175 -13.80 0.44 12.79
CA LEU A 175 -14.40 0.18 14.07
C LEU A 175 -13.32 0.01 15.14
N ALA A 176 -13.64 0.44 16.36
CA ALA A 176 -12.80 0.26 17.53
C ALA A 176 -13.44 -0.79 18.45
N GLY A 177 -12.65 -1.76 18.91
CA GLY A 177 -13.07 -2.77 19.88
C GLY A 177 -12.46 -2.53 21.26
N ALA A 178 -12.49 -3.56 22.11
CA ALA A 178 -11.82 -3.54 23.41
C ALA A 178 -10.29 -3.59 23.27
N GLU A 179 -9.58 -3.13 24.31
CA GLU A 179 -8.10 -3.25 24.42
C GLU A 179 -7.34 -2.70 23.19
N ASP A 180 -7.77 -1.55 22.68
CA ASP A 180 -7.21 -0.90 21.48
C ASP A 180 -7.28 -1.76 20.21
N SER A 181 -8.12 -2.79 20.17
CA SER A 181 -8.36 -3.54 18.94
C SER A 181 -9.05 -2.67 17.90
N SER A 182 -8.66 -2.86 16.65
CA SER A 182 -9.20 -2.14 15.50
C SER A 182 -9.73 -3.15 14.48
N LEU A 183 -10.79 -2.78 13.79
CA LEU A 183 -11.33 -3.52 12.66
C LEU A 183 -11.49 -2.56 11.48
N LEU A 184 -10.78 -2.87 10.39
CA LEU A 184 -10.93 -2.18 9.11
C LEU A 184 -11.80 -3.03 8.19
N GLY A 185 -12.90 -2.46 7.74
CA GLY A 185 -13.70 -2.97 6.64
C GLY A 185 -13.31 -2.31 5.33
N VAL A 186 -13.10 -3.10 4.28
CA VAL A 186 -12.95 -2.62 2.90
C VAL A 186 -13.99 -3.34 2.05
N TRP A 187 -14.88 -2.56 1.43
CA TRP A 187 -15.97 -3.07 0.61
C TRP A 187 -15.80 -2.64 -0.85
N THR A 188 -15.65 -3.64 -1.71
CA THR A 188 -15.70 -3.55 -3.17
C THR A 188 -16.81 -4.46 -3.69
N THR A 189 -16.49 -5.60 -4.31
CA THR A 189 -17.44 -6.66 -4.65
C THR A 189 -17.78 -7.54 -3.44
N HIS A 190 -16.80 -7.75 -2.58
CA HIS A 190 -16.93 -8.43 -1.29
C HIS A 190 -16.42 -7.50 -0.18
N ILE A 191 -16.48 -7.95 1.08
CA ILE A 191 -15.98 -7.19 2.22
C ILE A 191 -14.78 -7.91 2.82
N ALA A 192 -13.66 -7.21 2.95
CA ALA A 192 -12.53 -7.65 3.77
C ALA A 192 -12.65 -7.01 5.15
N LEU A 193 -12.75 -7.84 6.19
CA LEU A 193 -12.69 -7.43 7.58
C LEU A 193 -11.29 -7.73 8.11
N CYS A 194 -10.51 -6.69 8.36
CA CYS A 194 -9.11 -6.75 8.76
C CYS A 194 -9.03 -6.42 10.25
N ALA A 195 -8.81 -7.44 11.09
CA ALA A 195 -8.64 -7.27 12.54
C ALA A 195 -7.19 -6.94 12.86
N GLY A 196 -6.97 -5.92 13.69
CA GLY A 196 -5.65 -5.39 13.98
C GLY A 196 -5.57 -4.64 15.29
N ARG A 197 -4.41 -4.03 15.49
CA ARG A 197 -4.12 -3.17 16.64
C ARG A 197 -3.15 -2.06 16.25
N PRO A 198 -3.17 -0.92 16.96
CA PRO A 198 -2.11 0.07 16.87
C PRO A 198 -0.74 -0.55 17.16
N LEU A 199 0.26 -0.12 16.41
CA LEU A 199 1.65 -0.37 16.72
C LEU A 199 2.14 0.68 17.73
N SER A 200 2.83 0.21 18.76
CA SER A 200 3.56 1.09 19.67
C SER A 200 4.87 1.56 19.03
N GLY A 201 5.39 2.71 19.49
CA GLY A 201 6.55 3.39 18.88
C GLY A 201 7.87 2.61 18.86
N GLY A 202 7.95 1.45 19.51
CA GLY A 202 9.13 0.58 19.55
C GLY A 202 9.03 -0.67 18.67
N GLU A 203 7.91 -0.93 18.01
CA GLU A 203 7.72 -2.18 17.27
C GLU A 203 8.32 -2.16 15.87
N ILE A 204 8.47 -0.97 15.29
CA ILE A 204 9.13 -0.77 14.00
C ILE A 204 10.60 -0.51 14.28
N LEU A 205 11.41 -1.55 14.19
CA LEU A 205 12.83 -1.50 14.54
C LEU A 205 13.72 -0.97 13.42
N GLY A 206 13.23 -1.00 12.18
CA GLY A 206 13.98 -0.53 11.03
C GLY A 206 13.23 -0.71 9.72
N LEU A 207 13.57 0.11 8.75
CA LEU A 207 13.06 0.05 7.38
C LEU A 207 14.26 -0.02 6.43
N TYR A 208 14.22 -0.90 5.43
CA TYR A 208 15.35 -1.14 4.54
C TYR A 208 14.89 -1.11 3.07
N PRO A 209 15.66 -0.49 2.17
CA PRO A 209 15.34 -0.51 0.74
C PRO A 209 15.48 -1.93 0.16
N GLY A 210 14.60 -2.28 -0.77
CA GLY A 210 14.68 -3.52 -1.54
C GLY A 210 15.89 -3.55 -2.48
N GLN A 211 16.27 -4.73 -2.96
CA GLN A 211 17.45 -4.90 -3.84
C GLN A 211 17.33 -4.09 -5.14
N ASP A 212 16.14 -3.95 -5.72
CA ASP A 212 15.91 -3.10 -6.91
C ASP A 212 16.11 -1.59 -6.63
N GLY A 213 16.09 -1.20 -5.35
CA GLY A 213 16.40 0.16 -4.90
C GLY A 213 17.89 0.47 -4.81
N LEU A 214 18.76 -0.55 -4.81
CA LEU A 214 20.21 -0.43 -4.69
C LEU A 214 20.94 -0.39 -6.05
N ASP A 215 20.29 -0.82 -7.13
CA ASP A 215 20.92 -1.00 -8.45
C ASP A 215 21.12 0.30 -9.26
N ALA A 216 20.71 1.47 -8.74
CA ALA A 216 20.87 2.73 -9.46
C ALA A 216 22.21 3.46 -9.24
N ALA A 217 22.91 3.29 -8.09
CA ALA A 217 24.19 4.00 -7.85
C ALA A 217 25.00 3.61 -6.59
N GLY A 218 25.17 2.33 -6.20
CA GLY A 218 25.98 2.06 -4.99
C GLY A 218 26.49 0.65 -4.75
N HIS A 219 27.39 0.17 -5.63
CA HIS A 219 28.50 -0.81 -5.44
C HIS A 219 28.39 -1.92 -4.37
N HIS A 220 28.81 -3.18 -4.56
CA HIS A 220 29.66 -3.85 -5.55
C HIS A 220 29.33 -5.34 -5.43
N ARG A 221 29.24 -6.08 -6.54
CA ARG A 221 29.35 -7.54 -6.52
C ARG A 221 30.65 -7.92 -5.81
N LEU A 222 30.56 -8.52 -4.64
CA LEU A 222 31.61 -9.34 -4.05
C LEU A 222 31.19 -10.80 -4.19
N GLY A 223 31.83 -11.48 -5.16
CA GLY A 223 31.70 -12.92 -5.41
C GLY A 223 31.86 -13.23 -6.90
N GLY A 224 32.96 -13.80 -7.39
CA GLY A 224 34.18 -14.22 -6.73
C GLY A 224 35.28 -14.42 -7.78
N LEU A 225 36.48 -13.89 -7.48
CA LEU A 225 37.71 -14.40 -8.05
C LEU A 225 38.05 -15.66 -7.24
N ILE A 226 37.82 -16.83 -7.83
CA ILE A 226 38.64 -18.01 -7.57
C ILE A 226 39.17 -18.43 -8.94
N GLU A 227 40.25 -17.79 -9.35
CA GLU A 227 41.29 -18.48 -10.11
C GLU A 227 41.91 -19.50 -9.15
N GLN A 228 41.69 -20.78 -9.42
CA GLN A 228 42.72 -21.78 -9.18
C GLN A 228 42.90 -22.61 -10.44
N ASP A 229 44.13 -22.54 -10.93
CA ASP A 229 44.74 -23.39 -11.92
C ASP A 229 44.41 -24.87 -11.73
N GLY A 230 44.16 -25.57 -12.84
CA GLY A 230 43.91 -27.01 -12.83
C GLY A 230 43.88 -27.59 -14.22
N GLN A 231 45.07 -27.84 -14.77
CA GLN A 231 45.37 -28.55 -16.01
C GLN A 231 44.58 -29.86 -16.22
N GLY A 232 44.34 -30.22 -17.49
CA GLY A 232 43.94 -31.56 -17.90
C GLY A 232 43.16 -31.56 -19.22
N MET A 233 43.76 -31.13 -20.32
CA MET A 233 44.44 -32.00 -21.30
C MET A 233 43.55 -33.12 -21.87
N ARG A 234 43.19 -32.89 -23.13
CA ARG A 234 42.59 -33.84 -24.08
C ARG A 234 43.36 -35.16 -24.12
N ARG A 235 42.63 -36.27 -24.07
CA ARG A 235 42.66 -37.34 -25.07
C ARG A 235 41.28 -37.95 -25.20
#